data_AF-A0A0F3RJQ0-F1
#
_entry.id   AF-A0A0F3RJQ0-F1
#
_cell.length_a   1.000
_cell.length_b   1.000
_cell.length_c   1.000
_cell.angle_alpha   90.00
_cell.angle_beta   90.00
_cell.angle_gamma   90.00
#
_symmetry.space_group_name_H-M   'P 1'
#
loop_
_entity.id
_entity.type
_entity.pdbx_description
1 polymer ?
#
loop_
_entity_poly.entity_id
_entity_poly.type
_entity_poly.pdbx_seq_one_letter_code
_entity_poly.pdbx_strand_id
1 'polypeptide(L)'
;MTNGLHLFTNLRKDMKTYLLNIEDKRLLNKRSLIESVFNVLKKHMHLEHTRHRSSLNFFVHIISSIASYSISKLNPYLISSSFSSLNLS
;
A
#
# COMPACT_ATOMS: atom_id res chain seq x y z
N MET A 1 7.04 -24.91 -19.94
CA MET A 1 6.30 -24.25 -18.85
C MET A 1 6.16 -25.26 -17.74
N THR A 2 7.11 -25.30 -16.81
CA THR A 2 7.04 -26.14 -15.60
C THR A 2 6.45 -25.29 -14.49
N ASN A 3 5.49 -25.85 -13.75
CA ASN A 3 4.74 -25.19 -12.68
C ASN A 3 5.62 -24.91 -11.46
N GLY A 4 6.64 -24.07 -11.61
CA GLY A 4 7.49 -23.57 -10.54
C GLY A 4 7.02 -22.20 -10.08
N LEU A 5 6.94 -21.99 -8.76
CA LEU A 5 6.76 -20.66 -8.19
C LEU A 5 7.91 -19.74 -8.62
N HIS A 6 7.57 -18.68 -9.35
CA HIS A 6 8.54 -17.66 -9.74
C HIS A 6 8.71 -16.66 -8.59
N LEU A 7 9.87 -16.70 -7.92
CA LEU A 7 10.15 -15.84 -6.77
C LEU A 7 10.53 -14.43 -7.24
N PHE A 8 9.75 -13.45 -6.79
CA PHE A 8 9.88 -12.05 -7.16
C PHE A 8 10.47 -11.23 -5.99
N THR A 9 11.80 -11.16 -5.90
CA THR A 9 12.53 -10.49 -4.79
C THR A 9 13.81 -9.80 -5.25
N ASN A 10 14.29 -8.83 -4.47
CA ASN A 10 15.60 -8.22 -4.67
C ASN A 10 16.74 -9.24 -4.51
N LEU A 11 17.83 -9.05 -5.26
CA LEU A 11 19.04 -9.87 -5.14
C LEU A 11 19.75 -9.55 -3.82
N ARG A 12 20.01 -10.58 -3.01
CA ARG A 12 20.79 -10.49 -1.76
C ARG A 12 22.19 -11.08 -1.98
N LYS A 13 23.17 -10.62 -1.18
CA LYS A 13 24.60 -10.98 -1.31
C LYS A 13 24.88 -12.50 -1.42
N ASP A 14 24.07 -13.33 -0.75
CA ASP A 14 24.27 -14.79 -0.69
C ASP A 14 23.38 -15.58 -1.67
N MET A 15 22.69 -14.89 -2.59
CA MET A 15 21.88 -15.53 -3.62
C MET A 15 22.70 -15.81 -4.88
N LYS A 16 22.44 -16.96 -5.52
CA LYS A 16 22.98 -17.23 -6.85
C LYS A 16 22.62 -16.07 -7.77
N THR A 17 23.62 -15.48 -8.42
CA THR A 17 23.42 -14.35 -9.32
C THR A 17 22.73 -14.85 -10.58
N TYR A 18 21.45 -14.52 -10.73
CA TYR A 18 20.71 -14.73 -11.97
C TYR A 18 20.32 -13.37 -12.55
N LEU A 19 20.16 -13.31 -13.88
CA LEU A 19 19.66 -12.11 -14.53
C LEU A 19 18.18 -11.93 -14.13
N LEU A 20 17.92 -10.95 -13.27
CA LEU A 20 16.56 -10.49 -13.01
C LEU A 20 15.97 -9.97 -14.32
N ASN A 21 14.75 -10.40 -14.62
CA ASN A 21 14.02 -9.86 -15.77
C ASN A 21 13.83 -8.34 -15.60
N ILE A 22 13.85 -7.60 -16.70
CA ILE A 22 13.83 -6.13 -16.68
C ILE A 22 12.51 -5.62 -16.06
N GLU A 23 11.39 -6.26 -16.39
CA GLU A 23 10.09 -5.96 -15.79
C GLU A 23 10.08 -6.23 -14.29
N ASP A 24 10.72 -7.32 -13.86
CA ASP A 24 10.75 -7.64 -12.45
C ASP A 24 11.53 -6.60 -11.64
N LYS A 25 12.69 -6.20 -12.17
CA LYS A 25 13.50 -5.13 -11.57
C LYS A 25 12.74 -3.81 -11.50
N ARG A 26 11.96 -3.47 -12.54
CA ARG A 26 11.13 -2.26 -12.58
C ARG A 26 10.02 -2.29 -11.52
N LEU A 27 9.37 -3.43 -11.34
CA LEU A 27 8.32 -3.61 -10.33
C LEU A 27 8.91 -3.55 -8.90
N LEU A 28 10.07 -4.16 -8.66
CA LEU A 28 10.76 -4.11 -7.37
C LEU A 28 11.14 -2.68 -6.97
N ASN A 29 11.57 -1.86 -7.94
CA ASN A 29 11.88 -0.46 -7.70
C ASN A 29 10.67 0.39 -7.29
N LYS A 30 9.45 0.01 -7.73
CA LYS A 30 8.21 0.71 -7.35
C LYS A 30 7.61 0.22 -6.03
N ARG A 31 8.11 -0.90 -5.50
CA ARG A 31 7.58 -1.55 -4.30
C ARG A 31 7.61 -0.63 -3.08
N SER A 32 8.67 0.16 -2.91
CA SER A 32 8.80 1.08 -1.77
C SER A 32 7.70 2.15 -1.74
N LEU A 33 7.29 2.65 -2.91
CA LEU A 33 6.18 3.60 -3.03
C LEU A 33 4.86 2.96 -2.65
N ILE A 34 4.61 1.74 -3.14
CA ILE A 34 3.40 0.97 -2.83
C ILE A 34 3.32 0.68 -1.33
N GLU A 35 4.41 0.21 -0.72
CA GLU A 35 4.50 -0.05 0.72
C GLU A 35 4.27 1.22 1.56
N SER A 36 4.81 2.36 1.11
CA SER A 36 4.59 3.65 1.78
C SER A 36 3.12 4.08 1.74
N VAL A 37 2.46 3.96 0.58
CA VAL A 37 1.01 4.23 0.46
C VAL A 37 0.20 3.29 1.36
N PHE A 38 0.52 1.99 1.35
CA PHE A 38 -0.15 1.02 2.22
C PHE A 38 0.06 1.33 3.70
N ASN A 39 1.25 1.76 4.11
CA ASN A 39 1.54 2.17 5.48
C ASN A 39 0.67 3.38 5.90
N VAL A 40 0.50 4.36 5.01
CA VAL A 40 -0.39 5.50 5.26
C VAL A 40 -1.84 5.05 5.40
N LEU A 41 -2.34 4.20 4.49
CA LEU A 41 -3.71 3.68 4.52
C LEU A 41 -3.99 2.89 5.79
N LYS A 42 -3.05 2.04 6.21
CA LYS A 42 -3.16 1.25 7.45
C LYS A 42 -3.22 2.13 8.70
N LYS A 43 -2.32 3.11 8.79
CA LYS A 43 -2.18 3.97 9.98
C LYS A 43 -3.28 5.03 10.08
N HIS A 44 -3.62 5.70 8.97
CA HIS A 44 -4.51 6.86 8.98
C HIS A 44 -5.96 6.52 8.64
N MET A 45 -6.17 5.46 7.86
CA MET A 45 -7.52 4.99 7.50
C MET A 45 -7.90 3.73 8.29
N HIS A 46 -7.14 3.38 9.34
CA HIS A 46 -7.41 2.27 10.26
C HIS A 46 -7.66 0.90 9.61
N LEU A 47 -7.11 0.67 8.41
CA LEU A 47 -7.36 -0.53 7.61
C LEU A 47 -7.00 -1.85 8.32
N GLU A 48 -6.10 -1.80 9.30
CA GLU A 48 -5.69 -2.98 10.09
C GLU A 48 -6.63 -3.27 11.27
N HIS A 49 -7.36 -2.25 11.75
CA HIS A 49 -8.17 -2.33 12.96
C HIS A 49 -9.68 -2.46 12.66
N THR A 50 -10.08 -2.31 11.39
CA THR A 50 -11.46 -2.49 10.97
C THR A 50 -11.82 -3.97 10.90
N ARG A 51 -12.55 -4.46 11.92
CA ARG A 51 -13.19 -5.79 11.86
C ARG A 51 -14.35 -5.74 10.88
N HIS A 52 -14.11 -6.14 9.63
CA HIS A 52 -15.15 -6.23 8.62
C HIS A 52 -16.00 -7.49 8.84
N ARG A 53 -17.31 -7.29 9.07
CA ARG A 53 -18.29 -8.39 9.16
C ARG A 53 -18.73 -8.91 7.78
N SER A 54 -18.38 -8.20 6.71
CA SER A 54 -18.70 -8.54 5.32
C SER A 54 -17.53 -8.16 4.40
N SER A 55 -17.24 -9.03 3.43
CA SER A 55 -16.19 -8.81 2.42
C SER A 55 -16.51 -7.62 1.51
N LEU A 56 -17.77 -7.37 1.19
CA LEU A 56 -18.18 -6.21 0.40
C LEU A 56 -17.86 -4.89 1.12
N ASN A 57 -18.16 -4.82 2.43
CA ASN A 57 -17.86 -3.62 3.22
C ASN A 57 -16.34 -3.39 3.35
N PHE A 58 -15.53 -4.46 3.35
CA PHE A 58 -14.08 -4.35 3.28
C PHE A 58 -13.62 -3.71 1.96
N PHE A 59 -14.13 -4.17 0.82
CA PHE A 59 -13.78 -3.58 -0.48
C PHE A 59 -14.21 -2.13 -0.61
N VAL A 60 -15.43 -1.79 -0.17
CA VAL A 60 -15.90 -0.40 -0.17
C VAL A 60 -14.98 0.49 0.69
N HIS A 61 -14.57 -0.01 1.86
CA HIS A 61 -13.63 0.70 2.73
C HIS A 61 -12.25 0.89 2.09
N ILE A 62 -11.71 -0.11 1.40
CA ILE A 62 -10.45 0.00 0.65
C ILE A 62 -10.57 1.09 -0.43
N ILE A 63 -11.62 1.05 -1.26
CA ILE A 63 -11.81 1.99 -2.36
C ILE A 63 -11.97 3.42 -1.81
N SER A 64 -12.76 3.60 -0.75
CA SER A 64 -12.94 4.90 -0.07
C SER A 64 -11.62 5.43 0.50
N SER A 65 -10.80 4.57 1.12
CA SER A 65 -9.50 4.96 1.68
C SER A 65 -8.53 5.42 0.59
N ILE A 66 -8.51 4.75 -0.57
CA ILE A 66 -7.68 5.12 -1.72
C ILE A 66 -8.15 6.44 -2.34
N ALA A 67 -9.47 6.64 -2.46
CA ALA A 67 -10.05 7.89 -2.95
C ALA A 67 -9.71 9.07 -2.01
N SER A 68 -9.88 8.87 -0.70
CA SER A 68 -9.52 9.85 0.33
C SER A 68 -8.03 10.21 0.27
N TYR A 69 -7.14 9.23 0.13
CA TYR A 69 -5.70 9.46 -0.04
C TYR A 69 -5.38 10.28 -1.30
N SER A 70 -6.06 10.00 -2.42
CA SER A 70 -5.88 10.73 -3.68
C SER A 70 -6.28 12.21 -3.55
N ILE A 71 -7.42 12.49 -2.92
CA ILE A 71 -7.91 13.85 -2.65
C ILE A 71 -6.97 14.59 -1.70
N SER A 72 -6.56 13.91 -0.63
CA SER A 72 -5.62 14.41 0.38
C SER A 72 -4.28 14.83 -0.24
N LYS A 73 -3.76 14.03 -1.17
CA LYS A 73 -2.52 14.35 -1.89
C LYS A 73 -2.66 15.53 -2.85
N LEU A 74 -3.87 15.78 -3.37
CA LEU A 74 -4.16 16.86 -4.31
C LEU A 74 -4.40 18.21 -3.60
N ASN A 75 -4.85 18.19 -2.34
CA ASN A 75 -5.13 19.38 -1.53
C ASN A 75 -4.72 19.18 -0.05
N PRO A 76 -3.50 19.57 0.37
CA PRO A 76 -3.01 19.37 1.74
C PRO A 76 -3.80 20.18 2.80
N TYR A 77 -4.51 21.24 2.40
CA TYR A 77 -5.29 22.10 3.30
C TYR A 77 -6.57 21.45 3.85
N LEU A 78 -7.16 20.47 3.15
CA LEU A 78 -8.37 19.76 3.59
C LEU A 78 -8.10 18.80 4.77
N ILE A 79 -6.84 18.44 4.97
CA ILE A 79 -6.41 17.47 5.98
C ILE A 79 -6.20 18.15 7.34
N SER A 80 -5.74 19.40 7.36
CA SER A 80 -5.48 20.16 8.60
C SER A 80 -6.74 20.28 9.48
N SER A 81 -7.91 20.47 8.86
CA SER A 81 -9.19 20.54 9.56
C SER A 81 -9.70 19.19 10.09
N SER A 82 -9.29 18.08 9.49
CA SER A 82 -9.66 16.73 9.96
C SER A 82 -8.71 16.22 11.06
N PHE A 83 -7.42 16.56 10.97
CA PHE A 83 -6.41 16.19 11.99
C PHE A 83 -6.58 16.91 13.33
N SER A 84 -7.14 18.13 13.35
CA SER A 84 -7.46 18.82 14.61
C SER A 84 -8.62 18.14 15.36
N SER A 85 -9.56 17.50 14.65
CA SER A 85 -10.71 16.82 15.25
C SER A 85 -10.41 15.45 15.86
N LEU A 86 -9.31 14.79 15.45
CA LEU A 86 -8.89 13.48 15.95
C LEU A 86 -7.87 13.54 17.11
N ASN A 87 -7.34 14.72 17.44
CA ASN A 87 -6.43 14.92 18.57
C ASN A 87 -7.13 15.45 19.84
N LEU A 88 -8.47 15.54 19.86
CA LEU A 88 -9.24 16.05 21.00
C LEU A 88 -10.36 15.10 21.48
N SER A 89 -10.10 13.79 21.47
CA SER A 89 -10.96 12.80 22.14
C SER A 89 -10.13 11.83 22.96
#